data_AF-A0AA51QDB1-F1
#
_entry.id   AF-A0AA51QDB1-F1
#
_cell.length_a   1.000
_cell.length_b   1.000
_cell.length_c   1.000
_cell.angle_alpha   90.00
_cell.angle_beta   90.00
_cell.angle_gamma   90.00
#
_symmetry.space_group_name_H-M   'P 1'
#
loop_
_entity.id
_entity.type
_entity.pdbx_description
1 polymer ?
#
loop_
_entity_poly.entity_id
_entity_poly.type
_entity_poly.pdbx_seq_one_letter_code
_entity_poly.pdbx_strand_id
1 'polypeptide(L)'
;MYAPFFERTHESLAKKISAAAFCDHGYCPENYGKAKYGNVTLESAFIHSYNTPAVRLLRQVGVNNAFKDLDKFHFQQVTAMDHVLPAAIGGFSVGMSPLEMTSAYTVFGNEGIYQPSHAITSVTDQHGKILYTWKDQETRVWSKETVGKIRALMRQTVLSGTAKKAFIPTSYAGGKTGTTNNYKDYWFIGLTDKMTIGVWVGKDKPESMETFEKKCPTF
;
A
#
# COMPACT_ATOMS: atom_id res chain seq x y z
N MET A 1 4.81 -5.47 2.81
CA MET A 1 5.94 -5.74 3.73
C MET A 1 5.67 -5.34 5.18
N TYR A 2 5.29 -4.10 5.49
CA TYR A 2 5.12 -3.66 6.90
C TYR A 2 4.04 -4.44 7.67
N ALA A 3 2.84 -4.59 7.10
CA ALA A 3 1.78 -5.37 7.75
C ALA A 3 2.19 -6.84 7.97
N PRO A 4 2.70 -7.58 6.96
CA PRO A 4 3.28 -8.91 7.17
C PRO A 4 4.34 -8.99 8.27
N PHE A 5 5.19 -7.97 8.39
CA PHE A 5 6.25 -7.90 9.39
C PHE A 5 5.67 -7.74 10.80
N PHE A 6 4.78 -6.78 11.01
CA PHE A 6 4.15 -6.57 12.32
C PHE A 6 3.29 -7.77 12.75
N GLU A 7 2.58 -8.39 11.81
CA GLU A 7 1.73 -9.56 12.08
C GLU A 7 2.53 -10.76 12.60
N ARG A 8 3.79 -10.91 12.18
CA ARG A 8 4.63 -12.04 12.58
C ARG A 8 5.53 -11.75 13.77
N THR A 9 5.98 -10.50 13.92
CA THR A 9 7.04 -10.15 14.87
C THR A 9 6.52 -9.42 16.11
N HIS A 10 5.33 -8.82 16.03
CA HIS A 10 4.78 -7.94 17.06
C HIS A 10 5.71 -6.78 17.47
N GLU A 11 6.73 -6.47 16.67
CA GLU A 11 7.71 -5.42 16.94
C GLU A 11 7.07 -4.02 17.03
N SER A 12 7.72 -3.12 17.76
CA SER A 12 7.24 -1.75 17.95
C SER A 12 7.53 -0.85 16.73
N LEU A 13 6.78 0.25 16.59
CA LEU A 13 7.04 1.26 15.55
C LEU A 13 8.42 1.93 15.70
N ALA A 14 8.96 1.95 16.94
CA ALA A 14 10.26 2.51 17.28
C ALA A 14 11.44 1.58 16.95
N LYS A 15 11.17 0.31 16.59
CA LYS A 15 12.19 -0.64 16.15
C LYS A 15 13.07 -0.02 15.08
N LYS A 16 14.39 -0.17 15.22
CA LYS A 16 15.35 0.35 14.26
C LYS A 16 15.56 -0.59 13.09
N ILE A 17 15.73 -0.01 11.91
CA ILE A 17 16.11 -0.70 10.67
C ILE A 17 17.11 0.16 9.90
N SER A 18 18.03 -0.49 9.21
CA SER A 18 18.99 0.20 8.36
C SER A 18 18.30 0.76 7.11
N ALA A 19 18.45 2.06 6.88
CA ALA A 19 18.07 2.74 5.65
C ALA A 19 19.28 3.05 4.75
N ALA A 20 20.44 2.46 5.06
CA ALA A 20 21.65 2.56 4.26
C ALA A 20 21.49 1.79 2.93
N ALA A 21 22.48 1.95 2.04
CA ALA A 21 22.55 1.23 0.77
C ALA A 21 22.32 -0.29 0.97
N PHE A 22 21.52 -0.88 0.10
CA PHE A 22 21.20 -2.30 0.10
C PHE A 22 21.53 -2.86 -1.27
N CYS A 23 22.18 -4.02 -1.29
CA CYS A 23 22.41 -4.80 -2.51
C CYS A 23 22.21 -6.28 -2.19
N ASP A 24 21.48 -6.99 -3.03
CA ASP A 24 21.26 -8.42 -2.93
C ASP A 24 21.23 -9.03 -4.33
N HIS A 25 22.15 -9.95 -4.64
CA HIS A 25 22.24 -10.65 -5.93
C HIS A 25 22.10 -9.74 -7.17
N GLY A 26 22.76 -8.57 -7.16
CA GLY A 26 22.72 -7.60 -8.25
C GLY A 26 21.54 -6.61 -8.22
N TYR A 27 20.57 -6.79 -7.31
CA TYR A 27 19.51 -5.83 -7.06
C TYR A 27 19.93 -4.82 -5.99
N CYS A 28 20.16 -3.57 -6.40
CA CYS A 28 20.58 -2.46 -5.53
C CYS A 28 19.57 -1.30 -5.59
N PRO A 29 18.47 -1.34 -4.82
CA PRO A 29 17.49 -0.25 -4.78
C PRO A 29 18.09 1.02 -4.17
N GLU A 30 17.73 2.17 -4.75
CA GLU A 30 18.10 3.49 -4.22
C GLU A 30 16.91 4.13 -3.49
N ASN A 31 17.17 4.91 -2.44
CA ASN A 31 16.16 5.79 -1.85
C ASN A 31 15.95 7.01 -2.75
N TYR A 32 14.76 7.60 -2.70
CA TYR A 32 14.46 8.85 -3.42
C TYR A 32 15.49 9.94 -3.10
N GLY A 33 15.92 10.68 -4.12
CA GLY A 33 16.95 11.72 -3.97
C GLY A 33 18.37 11.21 -3.65
N LYS A 34 18.62 9.89 -3.75
CA LYS A 34 19.92 9.24 -3.47
C LYS A 34 20.46 9.48 -2.05
N ALA A 35 19.59 9.88 -1.13
CA ALA A 35 19.97 10.13 0.26
C ALA A 35 20.37 8.82 0.96
N LYS A 36 21.50 8.87 1.68
CA LYS A 36 21.96 7.78 2.54
C LYS A 36 21.57 8.08 3.97
N TYR A 37 20.74 7.21 4.52
CA TYR A 37 20.30 7.29 5.91
C TYR A 37 20.99 6.19 6.72
N GLY A 38 21.25 6.45 8.00
CA GLY A 38 21.73 5.44 8.93
C GLY A 38 20.61 4.48 9.38
N ASN A 39 20.61 4.12 10.67
CA ASN A 39 19.50 3.40 11.27
C ASN A 39 18.35 4.36 11.60
N VAL A 40 17.17 4.07 11.06
CA VAL A 40 15.93 4.83 11.28
C VAL A 40 14.90 3.97 11.99
N THR A 41 13.86 4.56 12.58
CA THR A 41 12.73 3.78 13.11
C THR A 41 11.88 3.23 11.96
N LEU A 42 11.13 2.16 12.19
CA LEU A 42 10.13 1.67 11.23
C LEU A 42 9.10 2.75 10.89
N GLU A 43 8.73 3.56 11.89
CA GLU A 43 7.89 4.73 11.70
C GLU A 43 8.47 5.73 10.70
N SER A 44 9.71 6.18 10.92
CA SER A 44 10.37 7.13 10.02
C SER A 44 10.53 6.55 8.61
N ALA A 45 10.91 5.27 8.50
CA ALA A 45 11.02 4.58 7.22
C ALA A 45 9.69 4.54 6.44
N PHE A 46 8.57 4.32 7.13
CA PHE A 46 7.24 4.31 6.52
C PHE A 46 6.77 5.72 6.12
N ILE A 47 6.88 6.68 7.04
CA ILE A 47 6.45 8.08 6.85
C ILE A 47 7.11 8.72 5.63
N HIS A 48 8.41 8.47 5.46
CA HIS A 48 9.22 9.00 4.37
C HIS A 48 9.36 8.03 3.18
N SER A 49 8.70 6.88 3.25
CA SER A 49 8.66 5.90 2.15
C SER A 49 10.04 5.43 1.67
N TYR A 50 10.96 5.12 2.59
CA TYR A 50 12.30 4.67 2.23
C TYR A 50 12.28 3.27 1.60
N ASN A 51 12.94 3.14 0.46
CA ASN A 51 12.98 1.91 -0.35
C ASN A 51 13.82 0.82 0.33
N THR A 52 15.02 1.17 0.82
CA THR A 52 15.94 0.15 1.32
C THR A 52 15.47 -0.52 2.62
N PRO A 53 14.81 0.16 3.58
CA PRO A 53 14.12 -0.52 4.68
C PRO A 53 12.97 -1.42 4.21
N ALA A 54 12.15 -0.97 3.26
CA ALA A 54 11.01 -1.76 2.78
C ALA A 54 11.46 -3.10 2.17
N VAL A 55 12.54 -3.09 1.39
CA VAL A 55 13.16 -4.30 0.82
C VAL A 55 13.73 -5.20 1.91
N ARG A 56 14.41 -4.63 2.92
CA ARG A 56 14.92 -5.40 4.07
C ARG A 56 13.79 -6.07 4.86
N LEU A 57 12.66 -5.39 5.05
CA LEU A 57 11.48 -5.97 5.71
C LEU A 57 10.91 -7.13 4.91
N LEU A 58 10.76 -6.98 3.58
CA LEU A 58 10.28 -8.08 2.74
C LEU A 58 11.23 -9.29 2.82
N ARG A 59 12.54 -9.06 2.80
CA ARG A 59 13.53 -10.12 2.98
C ARG A 59 13.40 -10.82 4.33
N GLN A 60 13.21 -10.07 5.42
CA GLN A 60 13.05 -10.64 6.77
C GLN A 60 11.74 -11.43 6.92
N VAL A 61 10.64 -10.94 6.35
CA VAL A 61 9.36 -11.66 6.31
C VAL A 61 9.46 -12.95 5.47
N GLY A 62 10.29 -12.91 4.42
CA GLY A 62 10.33 -13.89 3.37
C GLY A 62 9.32 -13.56 2.28
N VAL A 63 9.76 -13.56 1.02
CA VAL A 63 8.94 -13.13 -0.13
C VAL A 63 7.67 -13.96 -0.23
N ASN A 64 7.79 -15.29 -0.23
CA ASN A 64 6.62 -16.19 -0.33
C ASN A 64 5.64 -16.03 0.83
N ASN A 65 6.11 -15.73 2.04
CA ASN A 65 5.23 -15.47 3.18
C ASN A 65 4.43 -14.19 2.99
N ALA A 66 5.07 -13.12 2.48
CA ALA A 66 4.37 -11.87 2.19
C ALA A 66 3.34 -12.07 1.07
N PHE A 67 3.68 -12.81 0.01
CA PHE A 67 2.75 -13.09 -1.09
C PHE A 67 1.57 -13.97 -0.66
N LYS A 68 1.78 -14.94 0.23
CA LYS A 68 0.70 -15.72 0.84
C LYS A 68 -0.31 -14.84 1.60
N ASP A 69 0.13 -13.75 2.22
CA ASP A 69 -0.79 -12.78 2.81
C ASP A 69 -1.51 -11.95 1.74
N LEU A 70 -0.81 -11.61 0.65
CA LEU A 70 -1.37 -10.85 -0.48
C LEU A 70 -2.42 -11.64 -1.26
N ASP A 71 -2.31 -12.98 -1.34
CA ASP A 71 -3.24 -13.85 -2.06
C ASP A 71 -4.69 -13.68 -1.57
N LYS A 72 -4.87 -13.29 -0.30
CA LYS A 72 -6.18 -13.02 0.32
C LYS A 72 -6.91 -11.81 -0.30
N PHE A 73 -6.22 -10.97 -1.06
CA PHE A 73 -6.80 -9.83 -1.77
C PHE A 73 -7.22 -10.14 -3.20
N HIS A 74 -6.87 -11.32 -3.73
CA HIS A 74 -7.27 -11.78 -5.06
C HIS A 74 -6.90 -10.83 -6.22
N PHE A 75 -5.70 -10.23 -6.17
CA PHE A 75 -5.18 -9.41 -7.27
C PHE A 75 -5.04 -10.25 -8.54
N GLN A 76 -5.65 -9.80 -9.62
CA GLN A 76 -5.87 -10.62 -10.82
C GLN A 76 -4.59 -10.90 -11.62
N GLN A 77 -3.62 -9.99 -11.56
CA GLN A 77 -2.41 -10.02 -12.40
C GLN A 77 -1.13 -10.31 -11.62
N VAL A 78 -1.24 -10.66 -10.33
CA VAL A 78 -0.08 -11.09 -9.54
C VAL A 78 0.23 -12.54 -9.85
N THR A 79 1.47 -12.81 -10.24
CA THR A 79 1.94 -14.14 -10.61
C THR A 79 3.19 -14.53 -9.83
N ALA A 80 3.59 -15.80 -9.93
CA ALA A 80 4.83 -16.29 -9.32
C ALA A 80 6.09 -15.53 -9.79
N MET A 81 6.07 -14.89 -10.96
CA MET A 81 7.19 -14.06 -11.42
C MET A 81 7.37 -12.78 -10.59
N ASP A 82 6.29 -12.30 -9.95
CA ASP A 82 6.33 -11.10 -9.10
C ASP A 82 6.88 -11.41 -7.70
N HIS A 83 7.12 -12.69 -7.36
CA HIS A 83 7.60 -13.14 -6.06
C HIS A 83 9.10 -12.87 -5.91
N VAL A 84 9.47 -11.59 -5.95
CA VAL A 84 10.85 -11.10 -5.91
C VAL A 84 10.98 -9.86 -5.01
N LEU A 85 12.20 -9.54 -4.57
CA LEU A 85 12.46 -8.38 -3.70
C LEU A 85 11.98 -7.03 -4.26
N PRO A 86 12.04 -6.74 -5.57
CA PRO A 86 11.45 -5.54 -6.17
C PRO A 86 9.97 -5.28 -5.84
N ALA A 87 9.17 -6.32 -5.56
CA ALA A 87 7.78 -6.15 -5.15
C ALA A 87 7.63 -5.33 -3.85
N ALA A 88 8.67 -5.27 -3.01
CA ALA A 88 8.69 -4.41 -1.83
C ALA A 88 8.60 -2.91 -2.14
N ILE A 89 8.81 -2.49 -3.37
CA ILE A 89 8.70 -1.09 -3.76
C ILE A 89 7.75 -0.90 -4.94
N GLY A 90 6.84 -1.85 -5.15
CA GLY A 90 5.84 -1.81 -6.22
C GLY A 90 6.34 -2.32 -7.57
N GLY A 91 7.48 -3.03 -7.61
CA GLY A 91 7.94 -3.69 -8.83
C GLY A 91 7.11 -4.94 -9.15
N PHE A 92 6.00 -4.75 -9.86
CA PHE A 92 5.16 -5.79 -10.43
C PHE A 92 5.21 -5.75 -11.96
N SER A 93 5.01 -6.91 -12.60
CA SER A 93 5.02 -7.07 -14.05
C SER A 93 3.88 -6.31 -14.75
N VAL A 94 2.67 -6.37 -14.18
CA VAL A 94 1.47 -5.65 -14.67
C VAL A 94 0.98 -4.64 -13.63
N GLY A 95 0.93 -5.04 -12.35
CA GLY A 95 0.42 -4.21 -11.26
C GLY A 95 -1.05 -4.48 -10.93
N MET A 96 -1.73 -3.47 -10.41
CA MET A 96 -3.12 -3.57 -9.91
C MET A 96 -3.95 -2.40 -10.40
N SER A 97 -5.24 -2.63 -10.59
CA SER A 97 -6.20 -1.57 -10.90
C SER A 97 -6.46 -0.67 -9.68
N PRO A 98 -6.98 0.57 -9.89
CA PRO A 98 -7.38 1.42 -8.78
C PRO A 98 -8.45 0.78 -7.89
N LEU A 99 -9.37 0.01 -8.46
CA LEU A 99 -10.38 -0.71 -7.69
C LEU A 99 -9.73 -1.73 -6.76
N GLU A 100 -8.88 -2.62 -7.31
CA GLU A 100 -8.19 -3.64 -6.52
C GLU A 100 -7.36 -3.04 -5.37
N MET A 101 -6.57 -1.98 -5.65
CA MET A 101 -5.77 -1.32 -4.62
C MET A 101 -6.64 -0.66 -3.55
N THR A 102 -7.71 0.03 -3.95
CA THR A 102 -8.64 0.67 -3.02
C THR A 102 -9.33 -0.38 -2.14
N SER A 103 -9.81 -1.47 -2.74
CA SER A 103 -10.43 -2.59 -2.04
C SER A 103 -9.47 -3.20 -1.02
N ALA A 104 -8.21 -3.44 -1.37
CA ALA A 104 -7.23 -4.04 -0.47
C ALA A 104 -6.96 -3.17 0.78
N TYR A 105 -7.01 -1.84 0.64
CA TYR A 105 -6.80 -0.92 1.77
C TYR A 105 -7.98 -0.85 2.75
N THR A 106 -9.18 -1.32 2.36
CA THR A 106 -10.37 -1.33 3.23
C THR A 106 -10.14 -2.12 4.52
N VAL A 107 -9.23 -3.11 4.52
CA VAL A 107 -8.87 -3.88 5.72
C VAL A 107 -8.40 -2.98 6.87
N PHE A 108 -7.80 -1.84 6.57
CA PHE A 108 -7.34 -0.91 7.59
C PHE A 108 -8.46 0.00 8.12
N GLY A 109 -9.61 0.08 7.42
CA GLY A 109 -10.86 0.62 7.97
C GLY A 109 -11.67 -0.43 8.73
N ASN A 110 -11.57 -1.70 8.32
CA ASN A 110 -12.45 -2.79 8.76
C ASN A 110 -11.74 -3.79 9.70
N GLU A 111 -10.95 -3.30 10.66
CA GLU A 111 -10.30 -4.13 11.69
C GLU A 111 -9.51 -5.36 11.18
N GLY A 112 -8.98 -5.28 9.95
CA GLY A 112 -8.18 -6.33 9.31
C GLY A 112 -8.99 -7.33 8.49
N ILE A 113 -10.30 -7.09 8.31
CA ILE A 113 -11.20 -7.93 7.52
C ILE A 113 -11.28 -7.36 6.09
N TYR A 114 -11.02 -8.21 5.11
CA TYR A 114 -11.20 -7.92 3.70
C TYR A 114 -12.56 -8.42 3.23
N GLN A 115 -13.23 -7.58 2.44
CA GLN A 115 -14.41 -7.91 1.66
C GLN A 115 -14.18 -7.41 0.23
N PRO A 116 -14.40 -8.25 -0.79
CA PRO A 116 -14.33 -7.81 -2.18
C PRO A 116 -15.32 -6.67 -2.46
N SER A 117 -14.86 -5.61 -3.14
CA SER A 117 -15.73 -4.52 -3.53
C SER A 117 -16.73 -4.97 -4.61
N HIS A 118 -17.96 -4.50 -4.49
CA HIS A 118 -19.03 -4.79 -5.43
C HIS A 118 -19.96 -3.58 -5.57
N ALA A 119 -20.59 -3.44 -6.74
CA ALA A 119 -21.59 -2.41 -6.99
C ALA A 119 -23.03 -2.96 -6.98
N ILE A 120 -23.18 -4.25 -7.35
CA ILE A 120 -24.49 -4.91 -7.46
C ILE A 120 -24.73 -5.72 -6.19
N THR A 121 -25.78 -5.36 -5.44
CA THR A 121 -26.17 -6.06 -4.20
C THR A 121 -27.25 -7.12 -4.46
N SER A 122 -28.18 -6.86 -5.38
CA SER A 122 -29.23 -7.80 -5.78
C SER A 122 -29.71 -7.48 -7.20
N VAL A 123 -30.20 -8.51 -7.91
CA VAL A 123 -30.87 -8.37 -9.21
C VAL A 123 -32.22 -9.07 -9.10
N THR A 124 -33.28 -8.38 -9.54
CA THR A 124 -34.65 -8.93 -9.61
C THR A 124 -35.16 -8.90 -11.05
N ASP A 125 -36.08 -9.80 -11.39
CA ASP A 125 -36.85 -9.70 -12.63
C ASP A 125 -38.03 -8.73 -12.48
N GLN A 126 -38.75 -8.50 -13.59
CA GLN A 126 -39.93 -7.62 -13.65
C GLN A 126 -41.10 -8.05 -12.75
N HIS A 127 -41.08 -9.28 -12.23
CA HIS A 127 -42.09 -9.82 -11.32
C HIS A 127 -41.61 -9.83 -9.86
N GLY A 128 -40.43 -9.25 -9.58
CA GLY A 128 -39.85 -9.17 -8.24
C GLY A 128 -39.13 -10.45 -7.79
N LYS A 129 -38.93 -11.44 -8.67
CA LYS A 129 -38.16 -12.64 -8.32
C LYS A 129 -36.68 -12.29 -8.27
N ILE A 130 -36.03 -12.60 -7.15
CA ILE A 130 -34.58 -12.43 -6.97
C ILE A 130 -33.85 -13.42 -7.89
N LEU A 131 -33.06 -12.89 -8.82
CA LEU A 131 -32.18 -13.63 -9.73
C LEU A 131 -30.76 -13.75 -9.17
N TYR A 132 -30.34 -12.76 -8.39
CA TYR A 132 -29.02 -12.70 -7.79
C TYR A 132 -29.07 -11.94 -6.48
N THR A 133 -28.27 -12.35 -5.50
CA THR A 133 -27.97 -11.58 -4.30
C THR A 133 -26.50 -11.75 -3.98
N TRP A 134 -25.82 -10.65 -3.71
CA TRP A 134 -24.42 -10.67 -3.32
C TRP A 134 -24.26 -11.44 -2.01
N LYS A 135 -23.25 -12.32 -1.97
CA LYS A 135 -22.89 -13.06 -0.75
C LYS A 135 -21.61 -12.47 -0.21
N ASP A 136 -21.71 -11.83 0.95
CA ASP A 136 -20.53 -11.29 1.62
C ASP A 136 -19.54 -12.42 1.93
N GLN A 137 -18.33 -12.24 1.43
CA GLN A 137 -17.19 -13.11 1.73
C GLN A 137 -16.18 -12.30 2.52
N GLU A 138 -16.12 -12.56 3.81
CA GLU A 138 -15.18 -11.93 4.72
C GLU A 138 -13.95 -12.81 4.91
N THR A 139 -12.77 -12.21 4.78
CA THR A 139 -11.51 -12.87 5.08
C THR A 139 -10.70 -12.02 6.03
N ARG A 140 -10.33 -12.56 7.20
CA ARG A 140 -9.37 -11.89 8.09
C ARG A 140 -7.98 -11.96 7.48
N VAL A 141 -7.46 -10.79 7.10
CA VAL A 141 -6.10 -10.63 6.58
C VAL A 141 -5.13 -10.31 7.71
N TRP A 142 -5.48 -9.37 8.58
CA TRP A 142 -4.63 -8.85 9.64
C TRP A 142 -5.28 -8.92 11.02
N SER A 143 -4.45 -9.01 12.06
CA SER A 143 -4.87 -8.79 13.44
C SER A 143 -5.22 -7.32 13.71
N LYS A 144 -6.03 -7.06 14.74
CA LYS A 144 -6.34 -5.70 15.19
C LYS A 144 -5.08 -4.93 15.60
N GLU A 145 -4.09 -5.62 16.17
CA GLU A 145 -2.81 -5.03 16.55
C GLU A 145 -2.05 -4.49 15.32
N THR A 146 -1.89 -5.32 14.29
CA THR A 146 -1.26 -4.91 13.02
C THR A 146 -2.01 -3.76 12.36
N VAL A 147 -3.35 -3.81 12.35
CA VAL A 147 -4.19 -2.72 11.83
C VAL A 147 -3.94 -1.43 12.59
N GLY A 148 -3.91 -1.47 13.93
CA GLY A 148 -3.61 -0.31 14.76
C GLY A 148 -2.24 0.30 14.44
N LYS A 149 -1.20 -0.54 14.30
CA LYS A 149 0.15 -0.10 13.92
C LYS A 149 0.16 0.55 12.54
N ILE A 150 -0.42 -0.09 11.52
CA ILE A 150 -0.43 0.44 10.15
C ILE A 150 -1.28 1.73 10.05
N ARG A 151 -2.42 1.81 10.75
CA ARG A 151 -3.20 3.04 10.84
C ARG A 151 -2.43 4.18 11.49
N ALA A 152 -1.71 3.92 12.58
CA ALA A 152 -0.86 4.93 13.21
C ALA A 152 0.21 5.46 12.25
N LEU A 153 0.85 4.57 11.48
CA LEU A 153 1.83 4.96 10.47
C LEU A 153 1.21 5.78 9.33
N MET A 154 0.05 5.35 8.81
CA MET A 154 -0.69 6.10 7.78
C MET A 154 -1.25 7.44 8.27
N ARG A 155 -1.52 7.59 9.57
CA ARG A 155 -1.86 8.89 10.16
C ARG A 155 -0.65 9.83 10.10
N GLN A 156 0.54 9.33 10.41
CA GLN A 156 1.75 10.16 10.39
C GLN A 156 2.16 10.59 8.98
N THR A 157 1.93 9.77 7.95
CA THR A 157 2.23 10.18 6.57
C THR A 157 1.46 11.42 6.14
N VAL A 158 0.21 11.59 6.59
CA VAL A 158 -0.61 12.79 6.30
C VAL A 158 -0.34 13.96 7.24
N LEU A 159 0.24 13.72 8.42
CA LEU A 159 0.60 14.81 9.35
C LEU A 159 1.97 15.42 9.01
N SER A 160 2.96 14.57 8.73
CA SER A 160 4.37 14.97 8.64
C SER A 160 5.16 14.27 7.53
N GLY A 161 4.55 13.33 6.79
CA GLY A 161 5.21 12.54 5.76
C GLY A 161 4.87 12.91 4.33
N THR A 162 5.02 11.93 3.45
CA THR A 162 4.85 12.11 2.00
C THR A 162 3.41 12.46 1.58
N ALA A 163 2.42 12.18 2.43
CA ALA A 163 1.01 12.40 2.15
C ALA A 163 0.45 13.69 2.77
N LYS A 164 1.30 14.61 3.24
CA LYS A 164 0.89 15.80 4.00
C LYS A 164 -0.19 16.66 3.32
N LYS A 165 -0.12 16.76 1.98
CA LYS A 165 -1.10 17.51 1.16
C LYS A 165 -2.51 16.89 1.16
N ALA A 166 -2.67 15.65 1.62
CA ALA A 166 -3.95 14.96 1.70
C ALA A 166 -4.58 15.01 3.10
N PHE A 167 -4.02 15.81 4.03
CA PHE A 167 -4.61 15.97 5.35
C PHE A 167 -5.98 16.64 5.29
N ILE A 168 -6.94 16.07 6.01
CA ILE A 168 -8.25 16.65 6.24
C ILE A 168 -8.60 16.59 7.74
N PRO A 169 -9.27 17.61 8.30
CA PRO A 169 -9.59 17.67 9.72
C PRO A 169 -10.80 16.78 10.04
N THR A 170 -10.54 15.53 10.42
CA THR A 170 -11.53 14.53 10.87
C THR A 170 -10.95 13.69 12.01
N SER A 171 -11.77 12.82 12.63
CA SER A 171 -11.38 11.90 13.71
C SER A 171 -10.14 11.09 13.34
N TYR A 172 -10.16 10.51 12.14
CA TYR A 172 -9.03 9.82 11.55
C TYR A 172 -8.96 10.07 10.05
N ALA A 173 -7.77 10.41 9.60
CA ALA A 173 -7.36 10.46 8.21
C ALA A 173 -5.94 9.90 8.14
N GLY A 174 -5.69 9.01 7.19
CA GLY A 174 -4.36 8.48 6.91
C GLY A 174 -4.26 8.03 5.45
N GLY A 175 -3.04 7.85 4.95
CA GLY A 175 -2.86 7.37 3.59
C GLY A 175 -1.43 6.99 3.25
N LYS A 176 -1.22 6.61 2.00
CA LYS A 176 0.10 6.30 1.46
C LYS A 176 0.20 6.75 0.01
N THR A 177 1.33 7.37 -0.32
CA THR A 177 1.71 7.73 -1.68
C THR A 177 2.52 6.63 -2.34
N GLY A 178 2.48 6.57 -3.67
CA GLY A 178 3.36 5.76 -4.49
C GLY A 178 3.78 6.52 -5.75
N THR A 179 5.01 6.31 -6.18
CA THR A 179 5.55 6.87 -7.43
C THR A 179 6.40 5.78 -8.08
N THR A 180 6.14 5.46 -9.35
CA THR A 180 6.94 4.48 -10.09
C THR A 180 8.18 5.13 -10.70
N ASN A 181 9.13 4.29 -11.14
CA ASN A 181 10.34 4.76 -11.80
C ASN A 181 10.01 5.66 -13.01
N ASN A 182 10.82 6.69 -13.22
CA ASN A 182 10.63 7.70 -14.27
C ASN A 182 9.28 8.42 -14.22
N TYR A 183 8.64 8.49 -13.05
CA TYR A 183 7.45 9.30 -12.82
C TYR A 183 6.30 8.94 -13.77
N LYS A 184 6.15 7.64 -14.08
CA LYS A 184 5.12 7.14 -15.00
C LYS A 184 3.75 7.03 -14.34
N ASP A 185 3.73 6.78 -13.04
CA ASP A 185 2.52 6.58 -12.25
C ASP A 185 2.64 7.31 -10.92
N TYR A 186 1.58 8.01 -10.54
CA TYR A 186 1.37 8.51 -9.20
C TYR A 186 0.17 7.81 -8.57
N TRP A 187 0.36 7.34 -7.35
CA TRP A 187 -0.65 6.68 -6.55
C TRP A 187 -0.87 7.43 -5.24
N PHE A 188 -2.12 7.53 -4.84
CA PHE A 188 -2.50 7.83 -3.48
C PHE A 188 -3.66 6.94 -3.06
N ILE A 189 -3.49 6.20 -1.96
CA ILE A 189 -4.60 5.54 -1.28
C ILE A 189 -4.72 6.16 0.11
N GLY A 190 -5.92 6.66 0.44
CA GLY A 190 -6.23 7.28 1.71
C GLY A 190 -7.49 6.70 2.32
N LEU A 191 -7.63 6.83 3.64
CA LEU A 191 -8.82 6.40 4.35
C LEU A 191 -9.14 7.31 5.53
N THR A 192 -10.43 7.38 5.83
CA THR A 192 -10.98 7.89 7.09
C THR A 192 -11.65 6.74 7.84
N ASP A 193 -12.34 7.02 8.95
CA ASP A 193 -13.19 6.02 9.62
C ASP A 193 -14.43 5.62 8.81
N LYS A 194 -14.74 6.34 7.73
CA LYS A 194 -15.99 6.15 6.95
C LYS A 194 -15.76 5.77 5.49
N MET A 195 -14.57 6.00 4.95
CA MET A 195 -14.32 5.80 3.53
C MET A 195 -12.86 5.46 3.22
N THR A 196 -12.65 4.73 2.13
CA THR A 196 -11.34 4.53 1.50
C THR A 196 -11.39 5.11 0.09
N ILE A 197 -10.35 5.84 -0.30
CA ILE A 197 -10.22 6.49 -1.61
C ILE A 197 -8.90 6.06 -2.22
N GLY A 198 -8.92 5.62 -3.47
CA GLY A 198 -7.72 5.42 -4.27
C GLY A 198 -7.74 6.29 -5.52
N VAL A 199 -6.59 6.92 -5.79
CA VAL A 199 -6.37 7.75 -6.96
C VAL A 199 -5.09 7.27 -7.64
N TRP A 200 -5.21 7.01 -8.94
CA TRP A 200 -4.08 6.83 -9.84
C TRP A 200 -4.07 7.97 -10.85
N VAL A 201 -2.88 8.49 -11.13
CA VAL A 201 -2.64 9.44 -12.20
C VAL A 201 -1.50 8.90 -13.04
N GLY A 202 -1.73 8.81 -14.35
CA GLY A 202 -0.80 8.32 -15.34
C GLY A 202 -1.28 8.67 -16.74
N LYS A 203 -0.48 8.34 -17.74
CA LYS A 203 -0.89 8.40 -19.15
C LYS A 203 -1.26 7.00 -19.64
N ASP A 204 -2.29 6.90 -20.45
CA ASP A 204 -2.72 5.62 -21.06
C ASP A 204 -1.58 4.93 -21.81
N LYS A 205 -0.74 5.72 -22.48
CA LYS A 205 0.55 5.28 -23.01
C LYS A 205 1.65 5.64 -22.00
N PRO A 206 2.37 4.66 -21.42
CA PRO A 206 3.33 4.93 -20.36
C PRO A 206 4.43 5.89 -20.78
N GLU A 207 4.39 7.10 -20.24
CA GLU A 207 5.37 8.16 -20.48
C GLU A 207 5.66 8.89 -19.18
N SER A 208 6.86 9.48 -19.09
CA SER A 208 7.23 10.28 -17.92
C SER A 208 6.32 11.50 -17.77
N MET A 209 5.89 11.74 -16.53
CA MET A 209 5.18 12.94 -16.08
C MET A 209 6.05 13.85 -15.21
N GLU A 210 7.38 13.67 -15.20
CA GLU A 210 8.31 14.45 -14.37
C GLU A 210 8.14 15.98 -14.54
N THR A 211 7.78 16.42 -15.74
CA THR A 211 7.52 17.85 -16.04
C THR A 211 6.35 18.41 -15.24
N PHE A 212 5.34 17.60 -14.90
CA PHE A 212 4.24 18.00 -14.02
C PHE A 212 4.69 18.08 -12.57
N GLU A 213 5.58 17.19 -12.12
CA GLU A 213 6.13 17.23 -10.76
C GLU A 213 6.92 18.51 -10.51
N LYS A 214 7.78 18.89 -11.45
CA LYS A 214 8.59 20.12 -11.36
C LYS A 214 7.76 21.41 -11.36
N LYS A 215 6.54 21.37 -11.91
CA LYS A 215 5.61 22.51 -12.00
C LYS A 215 4.56 22.52 -10.89
N CYS A 216 4.51 21.48 -10.05
CA CYS A 216 3.50 21.37 -9.02
C CYS A 216 3.75 22.46 -7.95
N PRO A 217 2.76 23.33 -7.66
CA PRO A 217 2.95 24.41 -6.71
C PRO A 217 3.38 23.88 -5.33
N THR A 218 4.42 24.49 -4.77
CA THR A 218 4.75 24.36 -3.35
C THR A 218 3.78 25.26 -2.59
N PHE A 219 2.73 24.66 -2.03
CA PHE A 219 1.84 25.30 -1.06
C PHE A 219 2.41 25.18 0.34
#